data_AF-A0A354ISQ3-F1
#
_entry.id   AF-A0A354ISQ3-F1
#
_cell.length_a   1.000
_cell.length_b   1.000
_cell.length_c   1.000
_cell.angle_alpha   90.00
_cell.angle_beta   90.00
_cell.angle_gamma   90.00
#
_symmetry.space_group_name_H-M   'P 1'
#
loop_
_entity.id
_entity.type
_entity.pdbx_description
1 polymer ?
#
loop_
_entity_poly.entity_id
_entity_poly.type
_entity_poly.pdbx_seq_one_letter_code
_entity_poly.pdbx_strand_id
1 'polypeptide(L)' 'MEHTLPPLPYAKDALQPHISAETLEYHYGKHHATYVTNL' A
#
# COMPACT_ATOMS: atom_id res chain seq x y z
N MET A 1 -8.63 16.08 11.75
CA MET A 1 -8.53 14.67 12.20
C MET A 1 -7.26 14.12 11.58
N GLU A 2 -6.49 13.33 12.30
CA GLU A 2 -5.27 12.71 11.75
C GLU A 2 -5.64 11.60 10.76
N HIS A 3 -5.04 11.63 9.58
CA HIS A 3 -5.18 10.58 8.58
C HIS A 3 -4.07 9.55 8.77
N THR A 4 -4.42 8.27 8.82
CA THR A 4 -3.46 7.16 9.00
C THR A 4 -3.51 6.21 7.82
N LEU A 5 -2.36 5.67 7.42
CA LEU A 5 -2.26 4.67 6.37
C LEU A 5 -2.75 3.31 6.92
N PRO A 6 -3.89 2.76 6.44
CA PRO A 6 -4.40 1.50 6.97
C PRO A 6 -3.49 0.34 6.56
N PRO A 7 -3.22 -0.64 7.44
CA PRO A 7 -2.41 -1.79 7.08
C PRO A 7 -3.07 -2.61 5.96
N LEU A 8 -2.25 -3.24 5.11
CA LEU A 8 -2.75 -4.24 4.18
C LEU A 8 -3.38 -5.42 4.96
N PRO A 9 -4.57 -5.91 4.57
CA PRO A 9 -5.21 -7.04 5.23
C PRO A 9 -4.63 -8.40 4.77
N TYR A 10 -3.55 -8.38 3.99
CA TYR A 10 -2.91 -9.56 3.40
C TYR A 10 -1.41 -9.31 3.21
N ALA A 11 -0.65 -10.40 3.01
CA ALA A 11 0.76 -10.33 2.65
C ALA A 11 0.97 -9.71 1.26
N LYS A 12 2.12 -9.08 1.02
CA LYS A 12 2.42 -8.36 -0.23
C LYS A 12 2.41 -9.26 -1.47
N ASP A 13 2.57 -10.56 -1.33
CA ASP A 13 2.54 -11.55 -2.42
C ASP A 13 1.19 -12.27 -2.56
N ALA A 14 0.23 -12.02 -1.67
CA ALA A 14 -1.05 -12.73 -1.61
C ALA A 14 -1.92 -12.56 -2.88
N LEU A 15 -1.61 -11.58 -3.72
CA LEU A 15 -2.34 -11.28 -4.95
C LEU A 15 -1.64 -11.81 -6.22
N GLN A 16 -0.52 -12.52 -6.10
CA GLN A 16 0.14 -13.15 -7.24
C GLN A 16 -0.72 -14.29 -7.83
N PRO A 17 -0.66 -14.53 -9.16
CA PRO A 17 0.14 -13.82 -10.17
C PRO A 17 -0.55 -12.55 -10.72
N HIS A 18 -1.72 -12.18 -10.21
CA HIS A 18 -2.52 -11.07 -10.75
C HIS A 18 -1.93 -9.70 -10.43
N ILE A 19 -1.35 -9.53 -9.24
CA ILE A 19 -0.62 -8.34 -8.83
C ILE A 19 0.69 -8.78 -8.18
N SER A 20 1.80 -8.20 -8.62
CA SER A 20 3.11 -8.52 -8.05
C SER A 20 3.31 -7.86 -6.68
N ALA A 21 4.14 -8.47 -5.85
CA ALA A 21 4.56 -7.86 -4.59
C ALA A 21 5.26 -6.51 -4.78
N GLU A 22 6.02 -6.35 -5.88
CA GLU A 22 6.65 -5.09 -6.26
C GLU A 22 5.59 -4.00 -6.50
N THR A 23 4.50 -4.30 -7.23
CA THR A 23 3.42 -3.34 -7.42
C THR A 23 2.83 -2.87 -6.08
N LEU A 24 2.63 -3.77 -5.12
CA LEU A 24 2.15 -3.38 -3.78
C LEU A 24 3.20 -2.58 -2.99
N GLU A 25 4.50 -2.87 -3.12
CA GLU A 25 5.57 -2.08 -2.50
C GLU A 25 5.51 -0.61 -2.93
N TYR A 26 5.36 -0.35 -4.23
CA TYR A 26 5.28 1.01 -4.74
C TYR A 26 3.91 1.63 -4.49
N HIS A 27 2.82 0.93 -4.81
CA HIS A 27 1.47 1.49 -4.73
C HIS A 27 1.06 1.78 -3.28
N TYR A 28 1.11 0.78 -2.40
CA TYR A 28 0.77 0.98 -1.01
C TYR A 28 1.89 1.69 -0.25
N GLY A 29 3.13 1.20 -0.38
CA GLY A 29 4.27 1.66 0.42
C GLY A 29 4.78 3.06 0.06
N LYS A 30 4.58 3.53 -1.19
CA LYS A 30 4.99 4.88 -1.61
C LYS A 30 3.81 5.77 -1.97
N HIS A 31 2.98 5.39 -2.93
CA HIS A 31 1.94 6.29 -3.46
C HIS A 31 0.85 6.58 -2.41
N HIS A 32 0.21 5.56 -1.84
CA HIS A 32 -0.82 5.74 -0.82
C HIS A 32 -0.24 6.39 0.45
N ALA A 33 0.93 5.95 0.90
CA ALA A 33 1.64 6.56 2.02
C ALA A 33 1.89 8.07 1.82
N THR A 34 2.31 8.48 0.61
CA THR A 34 2.53 9.89 0.28
C THR A 34 1.24 10.70 0.34
N TYR A 35 0.11 10.16 -0.15
CA TYR A 35 -1.17 10.84 -0.08
C TYR A 35 -1.62 11.06 1.38
N VAL A 36 -1.49 10.05 2.24
CA VAL A 36 -1.83 10.18 3.66
C VAL A 36 -0.93 11.18 4.37
N THR A 37 0.37 11.17 4.08
CA THR A 37 1.36 12.06 4.72
C THR A 37 1.11 13.54 4.40
N ASN A 38 0.56 13.84 3.22
CA ASN A 38 0.36 15.20 2.74
C ASN A 38 -1.05 15.77 3.01
N LEU A 39 -1.90 15.06 3.76
CA LEU A 39 -3.30 15.41 3.98
C LEU A 39 -3.59 15.96 5.38
#